data_AF-A0A2D5TLP1-F1
#
_entry.id   AF-A0A2D5TLP1-F1
#
_cell.length_a   1.000
_cell.length_b   1.000
_cell.length_c   1.000
_cell.angle_alpha   90.00
_cell.angle_beta   90.00
_cell.angle_gamma   90.00
#
_symmetry.space_group_name_H-M   'P 1'
#
loop_
_entity.id
_entity.type
_entity.pdbx_description
1 polymer ?
#
loop_
_entity_poly.entity_id
_entity_poly.type
_entity_poly.pdbx_seq_one_letter_code
_entity_poly.pdbx_strand_id
1 'polypeptide(L)'
;MKSLNKILSLVVVAALAFTSCAGPEASDGAVENAGFAYLSFEASSKSYVVNLGSTIDQEIKIYAGQNVSADTELQVSVNTTVASSSYSIPSTVTMAAGTNEATLNLSFTESGFDQANGETFDVTFTAPDGYFTGDATVSITVNVFCPSALEGSYTETNTGAPVVLTKVGGTDSQYVVSRDNYFGSAYPFTINDQCNTVTVIQSTFVDSFGIPFSGSGTTNPAAGTISMTITLNGYYSNRPFDLVKN
;
A
#
# COMPACT_ATOMS: atom_id res chain seq x y z
N MET A 1 -59.47 54.54 -33.56
CA MET A 1 -59.76 53.13 -33.18
C MET A 1 -58.51 52.33 -33.53
N LYS A 2 -57.47 52.18 -32.71
CA LYS A 2 -57.31 51.51 -31.40
C LYS A 2 -57.87 50.08 -31.36
N SER A 3 -56.95 49.15 -31.09
CA SER A 3 -57.08 47.71 -30.79
C SER A 3 -57.08 46.73 -31.97
N LEU A 4 -55.93 46.06 -32.17
CA LEU A 4 -55.78 44.63 -32.48
C LEU A 4 -54.25 44.32 -32.51
N ASN A 5 -53.50 44.62 -31.46
CA ASN A 5 -53.22 43.73 -30.32
C ASN A 5 -53.01 42.24 -30.68
N LYS A 6 -51.74 41.86 -30.83
CA LYS A 6 -51.13 40.65 -30.24
C LYS A 6 -51.66 39.28 -30.65
N ILE A 7 -51.71 38.94 -31.94
CA ILE A 7 -51.84 37.53 -32.38
C ILE A 7 -50.84 37.22 -33.51
N LEU A 8 -49.58 37.61 -33.31
CA LEU A 8 -48.48 37.30 -34.24
C LEU A 8 -47.28 36.73 -33.46
N SER A 9 -47.49 35.65 -32.70
CA SER A 9 -46.39 34.93 -32.01
C SER A 9 -46.77 33.54 -31.46
N LEU A 10 -47.82 32.88 -31.94
CA LEU A 10 -48.24 31.61 -31.31
C LEU A 10 -48.80 30.53 -32.24
N VAL A 11 -48.23 30.33 -33.43
CA VAL A 11 -48.64 29.21 -34.32
C VAL A 11 -47.47 28.43 -34.95
N VAL A 12 -46.20 28.77 -34.67
CA VAL A 12 -45.03 28.07 -35.28
C VAL A 12 -44.26 27.17 -34.30
N VAL A 13 -44.73 26.99 -33.05
CA VAL A 13 -44.06 26.18 -32.01
C VAL A 13 -44.84 24.91 -31.64
N ALA A 14 -45.74 24.43 -32.51
CA ALA A 14 -46.51 23.19 -32.26
C ALA A 14 -46.20 22.04 -33.23
N ALA A 15 -45.26 22.23 -34.18
CA ALA A 15 -44.96 21.22 -35.22
C ALA A 15 -43.63 20.46 -35.02
N LEU A 16 -42.95 20.63 -33.88
CA LEU A 16 -41.65 19.99 -33.60
C LEU A 16 -41.69 18.91 -32.50
N ALA A 17 -42.86 18.49 -32.04
CA ALA A 17 -42.99 17.58 -30.89
C ALA A 17 -43.21 16.08 -31.23
N PHE A 18 -43.16 15.67 -32.51
CA PHE A 18 -43.35 14.25 -32.87
C PHE A 18 -42.38 13.73 -33.94
N THR A 19 -41.10 14.10 -33.85
CA THR A 19 -40.06 13.16 -34.29
C THR A 19 -39.80 12.18 -33.14
N SER A 20 -40.79 11.34 -32.83
CA SER A 20 -40.44 10.01 -32.35
C SER A 20 -39.60 9.41 -33.47
N CYS A 21 -38.35 9.04 -33.17
CA CYS A 21 -37.61 8.10 -34.00
C CYS A 21 -38.42 6.80 -34.07
N ALA A 22 -39.39 6.73 -34.97
CA ALA A 22 -39.78 5.49 -35.60
C ALA A 22 -38.63 5.14 -36.54
N GLY A 23 -37.54 4.62 -35.96
CA GLY A 23 -36.56 3.87 -36.72
C GLY A 23 -37.24 2.67 -37.37
N PRO A 24 -36.73 2.17 -38.50
CA PRO A 24 -37.28 0.98 -39.14
C PRO A 24 -37.38 -0.12 -38.10
N GLU A 25 -38.57 -0.73 -37.98
CA GLU A 25 -38.78 -1.91 -37.15
C GLU A 25 -37.77 -2.96 -37.59
N ALA A 26 -36.71 -3.10 -36.79
CA ALA A 26 -35.84 -4.24 -36.85
C ALA A 26 -36.71 -5.43 -36.49
N SER A 27 -37.01 -6.21 -37.52
CA SER A 27 -37.47 -7.59 -37.43
C SER A 27 -36.81 -8.28 -36.24
N ASP A 28 -37.67 -8.80 -35.37
CA ASP A 28 -37.48 -9.99 -34.54
C ASP A 28 -36.08 -10.61 -34.65
N GLY A 29 -35.23 -10.10 -33.80
CA GLY A 29 -33.87 -10.52 -33.59
C GLY A 29 -33.49 -9.76 -32.36
N ALA A 30 -33.83 -10.32 -31.20
CA ALA A 30 -33.23 -9.88 -29.95
C ALA A 30 -31.75 -9.67 -30.27
N VAL A 31 -31.29 -8.43 -30.22
CA VAL A 31 -29.89 -8.22 -29.86
C VAL A 31 -29.90 -8.68 -28.42
N GLU A 32 -29.80 -10.00 -28.24
CA GLU A 32 -29.24 -10.54 -27.03
C GLU A 32 -27.97 -9.72 -26.91
N ASN A 33 -27.93 -8.88 -25.88
CA ASN A 33 -26.70 -8.35 -25.39
C ASN A 33 -25.93 -9.61 -25.06
N ALA A 34 -25.21 -10.15 -26.05
CA ALA A 34 -24.39 -11.35 -25.94
C ALA A 34 -23.30 -10.91 -25.00
N GLY A 35 -23.65 -10.96 -23.72
CA GLY A 35 -22.94 -10.29 -22.65
C GLY A 35 -21.52 -10.76 -22.78
N PHE A 36 -20.61 -9.84 -23.06
CA PHE A 36 -19.22 -10.20 -23.22
C PHE A 36 -18.81 -10.92 -21.93
N ALA A 37 -18.44 -12.20 -22.07
CA ALA A 37 -18.02 -13.03 -20.96
C ALA A 37 -16.64 -12.53 -20.53
N TYR A 38 -16.61 -11.44 -19.77
CA TYR A 38 -15.40 -10.71 -19.43
C TYR A 38 -15.05 -10.93 -17.97
N LEU A 39 -13.82 -11.35 -17.69
CA LEU A 39 -13.30 -11.58 -16.35
C LEU A 39 -12.18 -10.60 -16.02
N SER A 40 -12.15 -10.09 -14.79
CA SER A 40 -11.06 -9.22 -14.30
C SER A 40 -10.95 -9.30 -12.79
N PHE A 41 -9.75 -9.08 -12.24
CA PHE A 41 -9.62 -8.76 -10.83
C PHE A 41 -10.34 -7.44 -10.49
N GLU A 42 -10.71 -7.27 -9.22
CA GLU A 42 -11.30 -6.03 -8.69
C GLU A 42 -10.36 -4.82 -8.77
N ALA A 43 -9.06 -5.07 -8.88
CA ALA A 43 -8.00 -4.07 -8.99
C ALA A 43 -6.77 -4.67 -9.67
N SER A 44 -5.96 -3.82 -10.32
CA SER A 44 -4.68 -4.20 -10.90
C SER A 44 -3.54 -4.26 -9.88
N SER A 45 -3.70 -3.61 -8.72
CA SER A 45 -2.77 -3.72 -7.60
C SER A 45 -3.44 -3.61 -6.23
N LYS A 46 -2.81 -4.23 -5.22
CA LYS A 46 -3.19 -4.13 -3.80
C LYS A 46 -1.92 -4.01 -2.95
N SER A 47 -2.05 -3.36 -1.80
CA SER A 47 -0.99 -3.34 -0.79
C SER A 47 -1.56 -3.74 0.56
N TYR A 48 -0.85 -4.62 1.25
CA TYR A 48 -1.18 -5.10 2.58
C TYR A 48 0.00 -4.86 3.52
N VAL A 49 -0.33 -4.84 4.82
CA VAL A 49 0.65 -4.67 5.89
C VAL A 49 0.51 -5.84 6.84
N VAL A 50 1.62 -6.56 7.05
CA VAL A 50 1.73 -7.69 7.98
C VAL A 50 2.63 -7.29 9.14
N ASN A 51 2.25 -7.64 10.36
CA ASN A 51 3.13 -7.43 11.50
C ASN A 51 4.28 -8.43 11.46
N LEU A 52 5.48 -8.02 11.90
CA LEU A 52 6.64 -8.90 12.03
C LEU A 52 6.27 -10.22 12.77
N GLY A 53 6.66 -11.35 12.19
CA GLY A 53 6.42 -12.69 12.71
C GLY A 53 4.94 -13.11 12.78
N SER A 54 4.04 -12.40 12.10
CA SER A 54 2.60 -12.66 12.13
C SER A 54 2.07 -13.11 10.77
N THR A 55 0.83 -13.59 10.76
CA THR A 55 0.07 -13.91 9.54
C THR A 55 -1.08 -12.92 9.37
N ILE A 56 -1.35 -12.55 8.12
CA ILE A 56 -2.57 -11.83 7.74
C ILE A 56 -3.36 -12.63 6.71
N ASP A 57 -4.68 -12.61 6.85
CA ASP A 57 -5.61 -13.17 5.86
C ASP A 57 -6.29 -12.02 5.12
N GLN A 58 -6.37 -12.14 3.80
CA GLN A 58 -6.93 -11.15 2.89
C GLN A 58 -7.79 -11.82 1.84
N GLU A 59 -8.66 -11.04 1.21
CA GLU A 59 -9.51 -11.52 0.12
C GLU A 59 -9.29 -10.63 -1.09
N ILE A 60 -9.29 -11.24 -2.27
CA ILE A 60 -9.38 -10.51 -3.53
C ILE A 60 -10.46 -11.12 -4.40
N LYS A 61 -11.21 -10.26 -5.07
CA LYS A 61 -12.35 -10.67 -5.90
C LYS A 61 -12.00 -10.68 -7.38
N ILE A 62 -12.52 -11.68 -8.07
CA ILE A 62 -12.57 -11.73 -9.53
C ILE A 62 -14.03 -11.54 -9.94
N TYR A 63 -14.27 -10.60 -10.84
CA TYR A 63 -15.61 -10.29 -11.32
C TYR A 63 -15.79 -10.73 -12.76
N ALA A 64 -16.98 -11.23 -13.05
CA ALA A 64 -17.51 -11.36 -14.39
C ALA A 64 -18.41 -10.16 -14.73
N GLY A 65 -18.41 -9.76 -16.00
CA GLY A 65 -19.31 -8.71 -16.51
C GLY A 65 -20.80 -9.07 -16.40
N GLN A 66 -21.12 -10.37 -16.26
CA GLN A 66 -22.48 -10.91 -16.09
C GLN A 66 -22.44 -12.15 -15.20
N ASN A 67 -23.61 -12.56 -14.68
CA ASN A 67 -23.72 -13.83 -13.94
C ASN A 67 -23.37 -15.02 -14.84
N VAL A 68 -22.56 -15.94 -14.34
CA VAL A 68 -22.22 -17.17 -15.05
C VAL A 68 -23.40 -18.14 -15.01
N SER A 69 -23.64 -18.86 -16.11
CA SER A 69 -24.77 -19.80 -16.23
C SER A 69 -24.49 -21.16 -15.56
N ALA A 70 -23.23 -21.46 -15.28
CA ALA A 70 -22.75 -22.66 -14.61
C ALA A 70 -21.53 -22.34 -13.75
N ASP A 71 -21.21 -23.22 -12.79
CA ASP A 71 -19.99 -23.11 -12.00
C ASP A 71 -18.78 -23.02 -12.93
N THR A 72 -18.00 -21.95 -12.77
CA THR A 72 -16.86 -21.63 -13.62
C THR A 72 -15.60 -21.66 -12.77
N GLU A 73 -14.77 -22.67 -12.97
CA GLU A 73 -13.48 -22.80 -12.29
C GLU A 73 -12.40 -21.98 -13.01
N LEU A 74 -11.65 -21.20 -12.23
CA LEU A 74 -10.55 -20.37 -12.71
C LEU A 74 -9.24 -20.93 -12.14
N GLN A 75 -8.27 -21.20 -12.99
CA GLN A 75 -6.92 -21.61 -12.56
C GLN A 75 -6.15 -20.37 -12.12
N VAL A 76 -5.43 -20.46 -11.00
CA VAL A 76 -4.68 -19.36 -10.38
C VAL A 76 -3.21 -19.75 -10.27
N SER A 77 -2.34 -18.84 -10.70
CA SER A 77 -0.88 -18.97 -10.59
C SER A 77 -0.28 -17.77 -9.88
N VAL A 78 0.79 -18.00 -9.12
CA VAL A 78 1.51 -16.97 -8.37
C VAL A 78 2.95 -16.90 -8.88
N ASN A 79 3.41 -15.70 -9.23
CA ASN A 79 4.80 -15.42 -9.53
C ASN A 79 5.39 -14.53 -8.43
N THR A 80 6.39 -15.05 -7.72
CA THR A 80 7.06 -14.37 -6.59
C THR A 80 8.42 -14.98 -6.33
N THR A 81 9.31 -14.23 -5.67
CA THR A 81 10.58 -14.72 -5.12
C THR A 81 10.43 -15.31 -3.72
N VAL A 82 9.27 -15.12 -3.09
CA VAL A 82 8.98 -15.59 -1.73
C VAL A 82 8.77 -17.11 -1.72
N ALA A 83 9.25 -17.78 -0.67
CA ALA A 83 9.02 -19.20 -0.46
C ALA A 83 7.52 -19.52 -0.26
N SER A 84 7.04 -20.61 -0.85
CA SER A 84 5.63 -21.03 -0.75
C SER A 84 5.18 -21.41 0.67
N SER A 85 6.10 -21.56 1.62
CA SER A 85 5.76 -21.72 3.04
C SER A 85 5.29 -20.42 3.71
N SER A 86 5.56 -19.26 3.09
CA SER A 86 5.24 -17.94 3.63
C SER A 86 3.94 -17.34 3.06
N TYR A 87 3.22 -18.10 2.23
CA TYR A 87 1.90 -17.69 1.74
C TYR A 87 1.00 -18.90 1.47
N SER A 88 -0.31 -18.66 1.48
CA SER A 88 -1.32 -19.61 1.03
C SER A 88 -2.26 -18.90 0.06
N ILE A 89 -2.13 -19.24 -1.22
CA ILE A 89 -3.00 -18.77 -2.30
C ILE A 89 -3.46 -20.02 -3.04
N PRO A 90 -4.77 -20.29 -3.14
CA PRO A 90 -5.25 -21.51 -3.78
C PRO A 90 -4.97 -21.46 -5.28
N SER A 91 -4.66 -22.61 -5.87
CA SER A 91 -4.38 -22.73 -7.31
C SER A 91 -5.65 -22.70 -8.16
N THR A 92 -6.82 -22.70 -7.54
CA THR A 92 -8.13 -22.65 -8.20
C THR A 92 -9.10 -21.81 -7.38
N VAL A 93 -10.06 -21.19 -8.06
CA VAL A 93 -11.20 -20.53 -7.45
C VAL A 93 -12.43 -20.73 -8.32
N THR A 94 -13.61 -20.91 -7.71
CA THR A 94 -14.86 -21.16 -8.42
C THR A 94 -15.78 -19.96 -8.35
N MET A 95 -16.25 -19.50 -9.50
CA MET A 95 -17.39 -18.59 -9.62
C MET A 95 -18.66 -19.44 -9.73
N ALA A 96 -19.55 -19.32 -8.75
CA ALA A 96 -20.76 -20.17 -8.69
C ALA A 96 -21.80 -19.76 -9.75
N ALA A 97 -22.57 -20.74 -10.24
CA ALA A 97 -23.69 -20.51 -11.14
C ALA A 97 -24.67 -19.45 -10.58
N GLY A 98 -25.10 -18.54 -11.44
CA GLY A 98 -26.00 -17.44 -11.07
C GLY A 98 -25.31 -16.28 -10.34
N THR A 99 -23.98 -16.30 -10.17
CA THR A 99 -23.18 -15.21 -9.60
C THR A 99 -22.21 -14.64 -10.61
N ASN A 100 -21.70 -13.44 -10.36
CA ASN A 100 -20.66 -12.81 -11.19
C ASN A 100 -19.39 -12.52 -10.39
N GLU A 101 -19.20 -13.18 -9.25
CA GLU A 101 -18.07 -12.93 -8.34
C GLU A 101 -17.47 -14.26 -7.87
N ALA A 102 -16.15 -14.31 -7.83
CA ALA A 102 -15.39 -15.34 -7.15
C ALA A 102 -14.43 -14.70 -6.14
N THR A 103 -14.36 -15.26 -4.93
CA THR A 103 -13.50 -14.76 -3.84
C THR A 103 -12.27 -15.65 -3.70
N LEU A 104 -11.10 -15.05 -3.86
CA LEU A 104 -9.80 -15.68 -3.67
C LEU A 104 -9.27 -15.33 -2.27
N ASN A 105 -9.21 -16.33 -1.40
CA ASN A 105 -8.68 -16.17 -0.05
C ASN A 105 -7.16 -16.29 -0.09
N LEU A 106 -6.48 -15.30 0.46
CA LEU A 106 -5.03 -15.16 0.50
C LEU A 106 -4.58 -15.15 1.95
N SER A 107 -3.49 -15.83 2.26
CA SER A 107 -2.82 -15.72 3.56
C SER A 107 -1.34 -15.43 3.35
N PHE A 108 -0.80 -14.49 4.10
CA PHE A 108 0.62 -14.12 4.05
C PHE A 108 1.21 -14.23 5.46
N THR A 109 2.22 -15.06 5.62
CA THR A 109 2.94 -15.27 6.87
C THR A 109 4.30 -14.60 6.76
N GLU A 110 4.53 -13.57 7.57
CA GLU A 110 5.83 -12.93 7.67
C GLU A 110 6.83 -13.92 8.26
N SER A 111 7.79 -14.32 7.43
CA SER A 111 8.86 -15.24 7.80
C SER A 111 10.13 -14.87 7.02
N GLY A 112 10.63 -13.67 7.27
CA GLY A 112 11.84 -13.14 6.62
C GLY A 112 11.54 -12.37 5.34
N PHE A 113 10.41 -11.67 5.29
CA PHE A 113 10.14 -10.72 4.22
C PHE A 113 11.15 -9.56 4.27
N ASP A 114 11.45 -8.96 3.12
CA ASP A 114 12.24 -7.73 3.07
C ASP A 114 11.53 -6.63 3.88
N GLN A 115 12.09 -6.33 5.04
CA GLN A 115 11.56 -5.35 5.98
C GLN A 115 11.66 -3.91 5.47
N ALA A 116 12.56 -3.65 4.51
CA ALA A 116 12.76 -2.33 3.91
C ALA A 116 11.84 -2.08 2.72
N ASN A 117 11.70 -3.08 1.84
CA ASN A 117 11.02 -2.93 0.55
C ASN A 117 9.71 -3.71 0.42
N GLY A 118 9.41 -4.61 1.37
CA GLY A 118 8.29 -5.54 1.27
C GLY A 118 8.50 -6.62 0.21
N GLU A 119 7.50 -7.48 0.06
CA GLU A 119 7.50 -8.56 -0.94
C GLU A 119 6.41 -8.34 -1.98
N THR A 120 6.67 -8.78 -3.22
CA THR A 120 5.70 -8.68 -4.32
C THR A 120 5.21 -10.07 -4.75
N PHE A 121 3.91 -10.16 -4.99
CA PHE A 121 3.22 -11.34 -5.51
C PHE A 121 2.40 -10.92 -6.72
N ASP A 122 2.74 -11.45 -7.89
CA ASP A 122 1.89 -11.31 -9.06
C ASP A 122 0.96 -12.52 -9.14
N VAL A 123 -0.32 -12.31 -8.87
CA VAL A 123 -1.34 -13.36 -8.90
C VAL A 123 -2.10 -13.23 -10.21
N THR A 124 -2.12 -14.31 -11.00
CA THR A 124 -2.77 -14.36 -12.31
C THR A 124 -3.83 -15.44 -12.33
N PHE A 125 -5.02 -15.14 -12.85
CA PHE A 125 -5.99 -16.19 -13.19
C PHE A 125 -5.97 -16.48 -14.69
N THR A 126 -6.27 -17.72 -15.06
CA THR A 126 -6.48 -18.13 -16.45
C THR A 126 -7.97 -18.29 -16.68
N ALA A 127 -8.50 -17.53 -17.64
CA ALA A 127 -9.89 -17.63 -18.04
C ALA A 127 -10.15 -18.91 -18.86
N PRO A 128 -11.30 -19.57 -18.69
CA PRO A 128 -11.72 -20.67 -19.55
C PRO A 128 -12.01 -20.21 -20.97
N ASP A 129 -12.06 -21.16 -21.91
CA ASP A 129 -12.42 -20.88 -23.30
C ASP A 129 -13.77 -20.14 -23.42
N GLY A 130 -13.80 -19.13 -24.29
CA GLY A 130 -15.00 -18.32 -24.52
C GLY A 130 -15.12 -17.08 -23.62
N TYR A 131 -14.23 -16.92 -22.63
CA TYR A 131 -14.11 -15.70 -21.85
C TYR A 131 -13.02 -14.78 -22.39
N PHE A 132 -13.31 -13.48 -22.39
CA PHE A 132 -12.32 -12.42 -22.54
C PHE A 132 -11.79 -12.02 -21.16
N THR A 133 -10.54 -11.58 -21.10
CA THR A 133 -9.92 -11.11 -19.86
C THR A 133 -9.54 -9.65 -19.95
N GLY A 134 -9.78 -8.93 -18.86
CA GLY A 134 -9.17 -7.63 -18.60
C GLY A 134 -7.83 -7.77 -17.92
N ASP A 135 -7.73 -7.16 -16.74
CA ASP A 135 -6.59 -7.32 -15.86
C ASP A 135 -6.66 -8.71 -15.21
N ALA A 136 -6.08 -9.68 -15.92
CA ALA A 136 -5.97 -11.07 -15.49
C ALA A 136 -4.90 -11.27 -14.39
N THR A 137 -4.09 -10.24 -14.14
CA THR A 137 -3.02 -10.23 -13.13
C THR A 137 -3.24 -9.08 -12.17
N VAL A 138 -3.11 -9.36 -10.88
CA VAL A 138 -3.04 -8.37 -9.82
C VAL A 138 -1.67 -8.44 -9.14
N SER A 139 -1.02 -7.28 -9.01
CA SER A 139 0.24 -7.17 -8.28
C SER A 139 -0.03 -6.81 -6.82
N ILE A 140 0.37 -7.67 -5.90
CA ILE A 140 0.15 -7.52 -4.46
C ILE A 140 1.48 -7.24 -3.79
N THR A 141 1.59 -6.12 -3.09
CA THR A 141 2.75 -5.80 -2.25
C THR A 141 2.42 -5.99 -0.78
N VAL A 142 3.18 -6.84 -0.09
CA VAL A 142 3.03 -7.08 1.35
C VAL A 142 4.20 -6.43 2.09
N ASN A 143 3.90 -5.37 2.83
CA ASN A 143 4.89 -4.63 3.62
C ASN A 143 4.93 -5.16 5.05
N VAL A 144 6.13 -5.18 5.66
CA VAL A 144 6.28 -5.54 7.06
C VAL A 144 6.13 -4.30 7.93
N PHE A 145 5.21 -4.34 8.89
CA PHE A 145 5.15 -3.39 9.98
C PHE A 145 5.93 -3.91 11.18
N CYS A 146 6.87 -3.09 11.64
CA CYS A 146 7.66 -3.32 12.82
C CYS A 146 7.34 -2.25 13.86
N PRO A 147 6.56 -2.56 14.89
CA PRO A 147 6.30 -1.63 15.98
C PRO A 147 7.62 -1.17 16.60
N SER A 148 7.82 0.14 16.66
CA SER A 148 8.96 0.74 17.35
C SER A 148 8.48 1.37 18.66
N ALA A 149 9.28 1.21 19.73
CA ALA A 149 8.98 1.71 21.06
C ALA A 149 10.24 2.28 21.75
N LEU A 150 10.96 3.14 21.02
CA LEU A 150 12.23 3.72 21.50
C LEU A 150 12.06 4.98 22.34
N GLU A 151 10.84 5.45 22.57
CA GLU A 151 10.62 6.62 23.42
C GLU A 151 11.09 6.36 24.86
N GLY A 152 11.73 7.37 25.45
CA GLY A 152 12.13 7.32 26.85
C GLY A 152 13.45 8.02 27.15
N SER A 153 13.92 7.81 28.37
CA SER A 153 15.20 8.31 28.87
C SER A 153 16.28 7.22 28.77
N TYR A 154 17.46 7.64 28.35
CA TYR A 154 18.62 6.81 28.10
C TYR A 154 19.87 7.49 28.68
N THR A 155 20.94 6.72 28.80
CA THR A 155 22.29 7.18 29.12
C THR A 155 23.23 6.80 27.98
N GLU A 156 24.02 7.77 27.48
CA GLU A 156 25.08 7.49 26.50
C GLU A 156 26.29 6.88 27.21
N THR A 157 26.76 5.74 26.73
CA THR A 157 27.70 4.89 27.49
C THR A 157 29.11 5.46 27.62
N ASN A 158 29.58 6.25 26.67
CA ASN A 158 30.95 6.77 26.66
C ASN A 158 31.11 8.03 27.51
N THR A 159 30.07 8.85 27.58
CA THR A 159 30.06 10.18 28.21
C THR A 159 29.26 10.20 29.50
N GLY A 160 28.39 9.21 29.74
CA GLY A 160 27.43 9.20 30.84
C GLY A 160 26.32 10.26 30.70
N ALA A 161 26.21 10.88 29.52
CA ALA A 161 25.26 11.95 29.28
C ALA A 161 23.82 11.42 29.25
N PRO A 162 22.85 12.15 29.85
CA PRO A 162 21.44 11.83 29.68
C PRO A 162 20.99 12.14 28.25
N VAL A 163 20.26 11.20 27.66
CA VAL A 163 19.68 11.30 26.32
C VAL A 163 18.18 11.01 26.42
N VAL A 164 17.36 11.82 25.75
CA VAL A 164 15.91 11.59 25.66
C VAL A 164 15.56 11.34 24.20
N LEU A 165 14.84 10.25 23.95
CA LEU A 165 14.23 9.96 22.66
C LEU A 165 12.76 10.35 22.73
N THR A 166 12.35 11.28 21.87
CA THR A 166 10.95 11.75 21.75
C THR A 166 10.40 11.34 20.40
N LYS A 167 9.25 10.66 20.37
CA LYS A 167 8.60 10.24 19.11
C LYS A 167 8.20 11.46 18.27
N VAL A 168 8.47 11.41 16.97
CA VAL A 168 8.03 12.44 16.02
C VAL A 168 6.55 12.22 15.72
N GLY A 169 5.73 13.25 15.96
CA GLY A 169 4.28 13.17 15.76
C GLY A 169 3.91 12.79 14.32
N GLY A 170 2.94 11.88 14.18
CA GLY A 170 2.48 11.38 12.87
C GLY A 170 3.36 10.31 12.23
N THR A 171 4.36 9.79 12.95
CA THR A 171 5.21 8.67 12.50
C THR A 171 5.24 7.58 13.56
N ASP A 172 5.39 6.31 13.17
CA ASP A 172 5.54 5.20 14.12
C ASP A 172 6.99 4.76 14.37
N SER A 173 7.92 5.25 13.55
CA SER A 173 9.31 4.82 13.52
C SER A 173 10.32 5.93 13.77
N GLN A 174 9.94 7.21 13.83
CA GLN A 174 10.90 8.30 13.93
C GLN A 174 10.97 8.92 15.33
N TYR A 175 12.19 9.24 15.74
CA TYR A 175 12.48 9.78 17.07
C TYR A 175 13.50 10.90 16.99
N VAL A 176 13.27 11.97 17.75
CA VAL A 176 14.29 12.98 18.03
C VAL A 176 15.13 12.50 19.19
N VAL A 177 16.42 12.33 18.94
CA VAL A 177 17.47 12.12 19.95
C VAL A 177 17.91 13.48 20.46
N SER A 178 17.88 13.70 21.77
CA SER A 178 18.07 15.03 22.36
C SER A 178 19.49 15.61 22.23
N ARG A 179 20.50 14.80 21.88
CA ARG A 179 21.90 15.23 21.76
C ARG A 179 22.76 14.26 20.97
N ASP A 180 23.83 14.77 20.36
CA ASP A 180 24.99 14.01 19.88
C ASP A 180 26.01 13.73 20.99
N ASN A 181 27.11 13.02 20.67
CA ASN A 181 28.21 12.74 21.60
C ASN A 181 29.58 13.29 21.18
N TYR A 182 29.60 14.26 20.27
CA TYR A 182 30.83 14.90 19.81
C TYR A 182 30.95 16.34 20.32
N PHE A 183 29.91 17.14 20.13
CA PHE A 183 29.90 18.52 20.57
C PHE A 183 29.72 18.61 22.09
N GLY A 184 30.29 19.66 22.70
CA GLY A 184 30.09 19.96 24.11
C GLY A 184 28.66 20.43 24.44
N SER A 185 27.93 20.90 23.44
CA SER A 185 26.52 21.30 23.52
C SER A 185 25.60 20.17 23.06
N ALA A 186 24.33 20.19 23.46
CA ALA A 186 23.33 19.23 23.01
C ALA A 186 22.75 19.63 21.64
N TYR A 187 23.17 18.95 20.57
CA TYR A 187 22.52 19.11 19.26
C TYR A 187 21.59 17.92 18.99
N PRO A 188 20.27 18.16 18.88
CA PRO A 188 19.34 17.08 18.62
C PRO A 188 19.42 16.60 17.17
N PHE A 189 19.10 15.33 16.95
CA PHE A 189 18.99 14.76 15.62
C PHE A 189 17.87 13.74 15.50
N THR A 190 17.37 13.50 14.29
CA THR A 190 16.29 12.53 14.05
C THR A 190 16.81 11.19 13.56
N ILE A 191 16.32 10.12 14.16
CA ILE A 191 16.51 8.74 13.72
C ILE A 191 15.20 8.11 13.26
N ASN A 192 15.30 7.11 12.39
CA ASN A 192 14.22 6.19 12.03
C ASN A 192 14.60 4.78 12.46
N ASP A 193 13.68 4.06 13.10
CA ASP A 193 13.81 2.66 13.47
C ASP A 193 12.86 1.80 12.63
N GLN A 194 13.45 0.92 11.82
CA GLN A 194 12.73 -0.02 10.99
C GLN A 194 13.22 -1.42 11.35
N CYS A 195 12.39 -2.15 12.08
CA CYS A 195 12.66 -3.53 12.46
C CYS A 195 14.00 -3.72 13.18
N ASN A 196 14.27 -2.87 14.17
CA ASN A 196 15.51 -2.82 14.94
C ASN A 196 16.73 -2.34 14.15
N THR A 197 16.55 -1.85 12.92
CA THR A 197 17.58 -1.14 12.16
C THR A 197 17.35 0.35 12.32
N VAL A 198 18.35 1.05 12.87
CA VAL A 198 18.28 2.49 13.07
C VAL A 198 19.05 3.20 11.98
N THR A 199 18.46 4.26 11.42
CA THR A 199 19.12 5.17 10.48
C THR A 199 18.95 6.62 10.95
N VAL A 200 20.01 7.41 10.83
CA VAL A 200 19.89 8.86 10.98
C VAL A 200 19.29 9.41 9.69
N ILE A 201 18.14 10.05 9.80
CA ILE A 201 17.38 10.56 8.63
C ILE A 201 17.51 12.07 8.42
N GLN A 202 18.24 12.73 9.32
CA GLN A 202 18.52 14.15 9.20
C GLN A 202 19.77 14.36 8.35
N SER A 203 19.61 15.05 7.21
CA SER A 203 20.72 15.30 6.28
C SER A 203 21.71 16.35 6.78
N THR A 204 21.28 17.28 7.64
CA THR A 204 22.14 18.31 8.24
C THR A 204 21.68 18.70 9.64
N PHE A 205 22.59 19.02 10.55
CA PHE A 205 22.21 19.67 11.81
C PHE A 205 21.64 21.07 11.52
N VAL A 206 20.37 21.29 11.86
CA VAL A 206 19.65 22.55 11.56
C VAL A 206 20.35 23.77 12.22
N ASP A 207 21.00 23.55 13.36
CA ASP A 207 21.71 24.59 14.12
C ASP A 207 23.24 24.58 13.93
N SER A 208 23.78 23.73 13.04
CA SER A 208 25.22 23.56 12.82
C SER A 208 25.57 23.75 11.34
N PHE A 209 25.14 24.88 10.77
CA PHE A 209 25.70 25.43 9.51
C PHE A 209 25.57 24.52 8.27
N GLY A 210 24.59 23.62 8.22
CA GLY A 210 24.39 22.74 7.05
C GLY A 210 25.41 21.62 6.92
N ILE A 211 26.07 21.23 8.02
CA ILE A 211 27.05 20.15 8.00
C ILE A 211 26.33 18.80 7.79
N PRO A 212 26.75 18.00 6.78
CA PRO A 212 26.14 16.71 6.52
C PRO A 212 26.30 15.76 7.69
N PHE A 213 25.18 15.17 8.11
CA PHE A 213 25.11 14.23 9.22
C PHE A 213 24.49 12.91 8.75
N SER A 214 25.06 11.80 9.19
CA SER A 214 24.56 10.47 8.88
C SER A 214 24.91 9.50 9.99
N GLY A 215 24.28 8.33 9.97
CA GLY A 215 24.54 7.29 10.93
C GLY A 215 23.60 6.12 10.73
N SER A 216 24.03 4.98 11.25
CA SER A 216 23.23 3.75 11.25
C SER A 216 23.55 2.92 12.46
N GLY A 217 22.64 2.04 12.82
CA GLY A 217 22.77 1.23 14.01
C GLY A 217 21.69 0.18 14.12
N THR A 218 21.62 -0.40 15.31
CA THR A 218 20.62 -1.41 15.66
C THR A 218 20.04 -1.13 17.04
N THR A 219 18.85 -1.65 17.29
CA THR A 219 18.27 -1.72 18.62
C THR A 219 18.28 -3.14 19.13
N ASN A 220 18.41 -3.29 20.45
CA ASN A 220 18.11 -4.52 21.15
C ASN A 220 17.03 -4.21 22.19
N PRO A 221 15.75 -4.33 21.81
CA PRO A 221 14.63 -4.03 22.72
C PRO A 221 14.67 -4.87 24.00
N ALA A 222 15.15 -6.11 23.94
CA ALA A 222 15.25 -7.00 25.10
C ALA A 222 16.31 -6.53 26.10
N ALA A 223 17.42 -5.96 25.62
CA ALA A 223 18.46 -5.37 26.46
C ALA A 223 18.20 -3.89 26.79
N GLY A 224 17.22 -3.25 26.14
CA GLY A 224 16.98 -1.82 26.25
C GLY A 224 18.12 -0.97 25.69
N THR A 225 18.85 -1.47 24.69
CA THR A 225 20.02 -0.77 24.13
C THR A 225 19.79 -0.31 22.70
N ILE A 226 20.44 0.79 22.34
CA ILE A 226 20.56 1.27 20.96
C ILE A 226 22.03 1.46 20.68
N SER A 227 22.55 0.82 19.63
CA SER A 227 23.96 0.93 19.24
C SER A 227 24.05 1.46 17.84
N MET A 228 24.64 2.65 17.67
CA MET A 228 24.80 3.27 16.35
C MET A 228 26.18 3.87 16.17
N THR A 229 26.56 4.05 14.91
CA THR A 229 27.68 4.89 14.52
C THR A 229 27.14 6.14 13.85
N ILE A 230 27.71 7.28 14.22
CA ILE A 230 27.36 8.57 13.63
C ILE A 230 28.58 9.18 12.93
N THR A 231 28.32 9.88 11.84
CA THR A 231 29.31 10.55 11.01
C THR A 231 28.89 11.98 10.77
N LEU A 232 29.80 12.90 11.04
CA LEU A 232 29.62 14.32 10.76
C LEU A 232 30.72 14.75 9.79
N ASN A 233 30.33 15.02 8.55
CA ASN A 233 31.29 15.23 7.47
C ASN A 233 32.18 16.46 7.75
N GLY A 234 33.51 16.27 7.68
CA GLY A 234 34.50 17.28 8.03
C GLY A 234 34.92 17.32 9.50
N TYR A 235 34.31 16.52 10.39
CA TYR A 235 34.61 16.51 11.83
C TYR A 235 35.04 15.12 12.31
N TYR A 236 34.21 14.11 12.09
CA TYR A 236 34.49 12.73 12.49
C TYR A 236 33.71 11.73 11.63
N SER A 237 34.17 10.48 11.63
CA SER A 237 33.54 9.38 10.91
C SER A 237 33.37 8.18 11.83
N ASN A 238 32.22 7.50 11.69
CA ASN A 238 31.88 6.26 12.39
C ASN A 238 32.10 6.31 13.91
N ARG A 239 31.77 7.44 14.55
CA ARG A 239 31.88 7.59 15.99
C ARG A 239 30.80 6.73 16.67
N PRO A 240 31.15 5.82 17.58
CA PRO A 240 30.17 5.05 18.33
C PRO A 240 29.28 5.98 19.16
N PHE A 241 27.99 5.70 19.20
CA PHE A 241 26.98 6.38 19.99
C PHE A 241 26.03 5.30 20.52
N ASP A 242 26.32 4.80 21.71
CA ASP A 242 25.57 3.72 22.32
C ASP A 242 24.73 4.25 23.48
N LEU A 243 23.45 3.88 23.49
CA LEU A 243 22.46 4.27 24.48
C LEU A 243 21.98 3.05 25.26
N VAL A 244 21.85 3.23 26.57
CA VAL A 244 21.22 2.24 27.46
C VAL A 244 20.00 2.90 28.09
N LYS A 245 18.84 2.25 28.01
CA LYS A 245 17.59 2.75 28.59
C LYS A 245 17.71 2.79 30.12
N ASN A 246 17.22 3.88 30.71
CA ASN A 246 17.20 4.08 32.17
C ASN A 246 16.07 3.31 32.84
#